data_AF-J6HDL3-F1
#
_entry.id   AF-J6HDL3-F1
#
_cell.length_a   1.000
_cell.length_b   1.000
_cell.length_c   1.000
_cell.angle_alpha   90.00
_cell.angle_beta   90.00
_cell.angle_gamma   90.00
#
_symmetry.space_group_name_H-M   'P 1'
#
loop_
_entity.id
_entity.type
_entity.pdbx_description
1 polymer ?
#
loop_
_entity_poly.entity_id
_entity_poly.type
_entity_poly.pdbx_seq_one_letter_code
_entity_poly.pdbx_strand_id
1 'polypeptide(L)'
;MRNDSLEVDLLKTDDDTFSHEGQNPSQYKNTKKMLRSLCKLLSADSVSFQPKDLVDIIDEYIKSSDKLDRILYSEISSHFFGLESKMRGRFLTNIEDALMYVLEANNVVNDDTMKIIVKMYDHTQLASHQIENVNNIFEDSIDDAKEKLHAETKGIEREYVTILGIFAAIVLAFVGGITFTTSVLNNINKMSIFRLLITIDAIGVVLINTIFLLMYFIYRLNDKEIKTEKQHIKRINCAFFIMAVIITICWLLNLDGFKEYLSHFLKWGV
;
A
#
# COMPACT_ATOMS: atom_id res chain seq x y z
N MET A 1 24.72 0.46 -7.04
CA MET A 1 24.61 1.80 -7.67
C MET A 1 24.87 1.66 -9.16
N ARG A 2 23.86 1.17 -9.88
CA ARG A 2 23.86 1.03 -11.33
C ARG A 2 22.37 0.98 -11.70
N ASN A 3 22.00 1.78 -12.69
CA ASN A 3 20.73 1.77 -13.42
C ASN A 3 19.66 2.86 -13.21
N ASP A 4 19.96 4.02 -12.62
CA ASP A 4 19.01 5.16 -12.68
C ASP A 4 19.03 5.89 -14.03
N SER A 5 20.10 5.75 -14.81
CA SER A 5 20.22 6.42 -16.12
C SER A 5 19.49 5.71 -17.27
N LEU A 6 19.14 4.43 -17.09
CA LEU A 6 18.47 3.63 -18.13
C LEU A 6 16.93 3.72 -18.04
N GLU A 7 16.37 4.04 -16.88
CA GLU A 7 14.93 4.32 -16.72
C GLU A 7 14.54 5.72 -17.19
N VAL A 8 15.43 6.70 -17.08
CA VAL A 8 15.16 8.08 -17.53
C VAL A 8 15.10 8.19 -19.06
N ASP A 9 15.81 7.34 -19.79
CA ASP A 9 15.78 7.30 -21.27
C ASP A 9 14.57 6.54 -21.82
N LEU A 10 13.86 5.75 -21.01
CA LEU A 10 12.63 5.06 -21.44
C LEU A 10 11.37 5.92 -21.28
N LEU A 11 11.45 7.00 -20.49
CA LEU A 11 10.34 7.93 -20.22
C LEU A 11 10.48 9.28 -20.94
N LYS A 12 11.61 9.52 -21.60
CA LYS A 12 11.71 10.57 -22.60
C LYS A 12 11.27 9.99 -23.93
N THR A 13 10.01 10.24 -24.28
CA THR A 13 9.73 10.37 -25.71
C THR A 13 10.54 11.60 -26.11
N ASP A 14 11.66 11.40 -26.80
CA ASP A 14 12.38 12.48 -27.43
C ASP A 14 11.36 13.26 -28.25
N ASP A 15 11.07 14.50 -27.83
CA ASP A 15 10.28 15.49 -28.57
C ASP A 15 10.90 15.76 -29.97
N ASP A 16 12.08 15.20 -30.24
CA ASP A 16 12.79 15.22 -31.53
C ASP A 16 12.47 14.02 -32.45
N THR A 17 11.40 13.26 -32.17
CA THR A 17 10.95 12.21 -33.09
C THR A 17 10.14 12.82 -34.24
N PHE A 18 10.86 13.19 -35.32
CA PHE A 18 10.39 13.63 -36.63
C PHE A 18 9.71 15.01 -36.73
N SER A 19 10.49 16.07 -36.52
CA SER A 19 10.17 17.39 -37.07
C SER A 19 10.34 17.40 -38.60
N HIS A 20 9.43 16.77 -39.35
CA HIS A 20 9.18 17.04 -40.77
C HIS A 20 8.33 18.32 -40.96
N GLU A 21 8.39 19.29 -40.06
CA GLU A 21 7.61 20.54 -40.17
C GLU A 21 7.95 21.35 -41.44
N GLY A 22 9.15 21.13 -42.00
CA GLY A 22 9.62 21.75 -43.24
C GLY A 22 9.09 21.15 -44.55
N GLN A 23 8.50 19.95 -44.55
CA GLN A 23 8.14 19.22 -45.79
C GLN A 23 6.71 18.67 -45.86
N ASN A 24 5.86 18.97 -44.86
CA ASN A 24 4.46 18.56 -44.96
C ASN A 24 3.75 19.32 -46.10
N PRO A 25 3.03 18.62 -47.01
CA PRO A 25 2.27 19.25 -48.08
C PRO A 25 1.38 20.38 -47.56
N SER A 26 1.20 21.45 -48.35
CA SER A 26 0.35 22.62 -47.98
C SER A 26 -1.03 22.20 -47.46
N GLN A 27 -1.61 21.19 -48.10
CA GLN A 27 -2.88 20.55 -47.74
C GLN A 27 -2.93 20.04 -46.30
N TYR A 28 -1.86 19.39 -45.83
CA TYR A 28 -1.76 18.88 -44.45
C TYR A 28 -1.75 20.03 -43.44
N LYS A 29 -0.93 21.06 -43.69
CA LYS A 29 -0.83 22.24 -42.83
C LYS A 29 -2.16 22.99 -42.74
N ASN A 30 -2.84 23.16 -43.87
CA ASN A 30 -4.14 23.83 -43.91
C ASN A 30 -5.23 23.05 -43.18
N THR A 31 -5.29 21.72 -43.39
CA THR A 31 -6.24 20.85 -42.69
C THR A 31 -6.04 20.90 -41.18
N LYS A 32 -4.79 20.85 -40.72
CA LYS A 32 -4.44 20.97 -39.30
C LYS A 32 -4.81 22.34 -38.73
N LYS A 33 -4.58 23.43 -39.48
CA LYS A 33 -4.98 24.79 -39.08
C LYS A 33 -6.51 24.92 -38.95
N MET A 34 -7.26 24.38 -39.90
CA MET A 34 -8.71 24.34 -39.88
C MET A 34 -9.23 23.56 -38.66
N LEU A 35 -8.71 22.34 -38.43
CA LEU A 35 -9.11 21.52 -37.29
C LEU A 35 -8.82 22.21 -35.95
N ARG A 36 -7.67 22.86 -35.80
CA ARG A 36 -7.37 23.66 -34.61
C ARG A 36 -8.37 24.80 -34.40
N SER A 37 -8.81 25.46 -35.48
CA SER A 37 -9.84 26.49 -35.41
C SER A 37 -11.17 25.92 -34.92
N LEU A 38 -11.60 24.79 -35.47
CA LEU A 38 -12.81 24.10 -35.02
C LEU A 38 -12.71 23.66 -33.57
N CYS A 39 -11.62 23.01 -33.17
CA CYS A 39 -11.41 22.58 -31.79
C CYS A 39 -11.42 23.77 -30.81
N LYS A 40 -10.85 24.91 -31.20
CA LYS A 40 -10.88 26.14 -30.39
C LYS A 40 -12.30 26.70 -30.27
N LEU A 41 -13.07 26.70 -31.37
CA LEU A 41 -14.47 27.14 -31.36
C LEU A 41 -15.34 26.23 -30.48
N LEU A 42 -15.17 24.92 -30.59
CA LEU A 42 -15.84 23.94 -29.75
C LEU A 42 -15.43 24.05 -28.27
N SER A 43 -14.21 24.50 -27.98
CA SER A 43 -13.76 24.76 -26.60
C SER A 43 -14.27 26.08 -26.02
N ALA A 44 -14.97 26.92 -26.79
CA ALA A 44 -15.48 28.20 -26.33
C ALA A 44 -16.61 28.03 -25.28
N ASP A 45 -17.03 29.14 -24.66
CA ASP A 45 -18.14 29.09 -23.72
C ASP A 45 -19.45 28.74 -24.45
N SER A 46 -20.14 27.71 -23.97
CA SER A 46 -21.34 27.15 -24.60
C SER A 46 -22.49 28.14 -24.75
N VAL A 47 -22.56 29.19 -23.90
CA VAL A 47 -23.59 30.23 -24.04
C VAL A 47 -23.35 31.10 -25.28
N SER A 48 -22.09 31.30 -25.62
CA SER A 48 -21.69 32.12 -26.78
C SER A 48 -21.52 31.32 -28.06
N PHE A 49 -21.49 29.99 -27.97
CA PHE A 49 -21.29 29.11 -29.11
C PHE A 49 -22.51 29.18 -30.04
N GLN A 50 -22.26 29.35 -31.34
CA GLN A 50 -23.28 29.30 -32.37
C GLN A 50 -22.93 28.15 -33.33
N PRO A 51 -23.79 27.11 -33.43
CA PRO A 51 -23.56 25.97 -34.34
C PRO A 51 -23.27 26.38 -35.79
N LYS A 52 -23.91 27.48 -36.23
CA LYS A 52 -23.75 28.02 -37.57
C LYS A 52 -22.31 28.46 -37.87
N ASP A 53 -21.59 29.03 -36.91
CA ASP A 53 -20.20 29.45 -37.10
C ASP A 53 -19.30 28.25 -37.42
N LEU A 54 -19.56 27.10 -36.78
CA LEU A 54 -18.85 25.86 -37.06
C LEU A 54 -19.17 25.34 -38.48
N VAL A 55 -20.45 25.37 -38.86
CA VAL A 55 -20.92 24.97 -40.19
C VAL A 55 -20.29 25.84 -41.28
N ASP A 56 -20.25 27.16 -41.09
CA ASP A 56 -19.70 28.11 -42.06
C ASP A 56 -18.20 27.87 -42.28
N ILE A 57 -17.42 27.58 -41.21
CA ILE A 57 -15.99 27.23 -41.32
C ILE A 57 -15.81 25.92 -42.11
N ILE A 58 -16.66 24.92 -41.87
CA ILE A 58 -16.58 23.63 -42.56
C ILE A 58 -16.99 23.80 -44.04
N ASP A 59 -18.04 24.56 -44.34
CA ASP A 59 -18.46 24.84 -45.71
C ASP A 59 -17.37 25.58 -46.51
N GLU A 60 -16.69 26.54 -45.90
CA GLU A 60 -15.55 27.22 -46.52
C GLU A 60 -14.39 26.25 -46.77
N TYR A 61 -14.08 25.39 -45.79
CA TYR A 61 -13.06 24.35 -45.94
C TYR A 61 -13.40 23.38 -47.08
N ILE A 62 -14.66 22.97 -47.23
CA ILE A 62 -15.07 22.06 -48.30
C ILE A 62 -14.89 22.70 -49.68
N LYS A 63 -15.07 24.01 -49.81
CA LYS A 63 -14.86 24.72 -51.08
C LYS A 63 -13.38 24.90 -51.45
N SER A 64 -12.47 24.75 -50.49
CA SER A 64 -11.02 24.85 -50.73
C SER A 64 -10.49 23.65 -51.52
N SER A 65 -9.59 23.91 -52.47
CA SER A 65 -8.85 22.88 -53.22
C SER A 65 -7.56 22.42 -52.53
N ASP A 66 -7.04 23.20 -51.57
CA ASP A 66 -5.79 22.93 -50.86
C ASP A 66 -6.06 22.31 -49.48
N LYS A 67 -6.66 21.11 -49.50
CA LYS A 67 -7.12 20.37 -48.32
C LYS A 67 -6.84 18.88 -48.42
N LEU A 68 -6.93 18.17 -47.29
CA LEU A 68 -6.99 16.71 -47.28
C LEU A 68 -8.43 16.21 -47.39
N ASP A 69 -8.62 15.08 -48.08
CA ASP A 69 -9.92 14.41 -48.17
C ASP A 69 -10.34 13.74 -46.85
N ARG A 70 -9.37 13.45 -45.98
CA ARG A 70 -9.57 12.76 -44.70
C ARG A 70 -9.38 13.71 -43.52
N ILE A 71 -10.29 13.60 -42.54
CA ILE A 71 -10.18 14.28 -41.24
C ILE A 71 -9.03 13.65 -40.41
N LEU A 72 -8.21 14.50 -39.81
CA LEU A 72 -7.14 14.10 -38.90
C LEU A 72 -7.70 13.92 -37.48
N TYR A 73 -8.27 12.75 -37.19
CA TYR A 73 -8.83 12.45 -35.87
C TYR A 73 -7.82 12.59 -34.73
N SER A 74 -6.54 12.29 -35.00
CA SER A 74 -5.45 12.47 -34.03
C SER A 74 -5.34 13.92 -33.52
N GLU A 75 -5.63 14.93 -34.36
CA GLU A 75 -5.60 16.33 -33.93
C GLU A 75 -6.79 16.67 -33.02
N ILE A 76 -7.97 16.08 -33.29
CA ILE A 76 -9.16 16.25 -32.48
C ILE A 76 -8.95 15.59 -31.12
N SER A 77 -8.55 14.31 -31.11
CA SER A 77 -8.31 13.55 -29.88
C SER A 77 -7.18 14.16 -29.06
N SER A 78 -6.06 14.56 -29.68
CA SER A 78 -4.94 15.20 -28.97
C SER A 78 -5.37 16.49 -28.30
N HIS A 79 -6.13 17.36 -29.00
CA HIS A 79 -6.68 18.57 -28.40
C HIS A 79 -7.64 18.24 -27.26
N PHE A 80 -8.59 17.33 -27.48
CA PHE A 80 -9.61 16.95 -26.50
C PHE A 80 -9.01 16.33 -25.22
N PHE A 81 -8.00 15.46 -25.35
CA PHE A 81 -7.27 14.88 -24.21
C PHE A 81 -6.51 15.92 -23.41
N GLY A 82 -6.00 16.96 -24.07
CA GLY A 82 -5.30 18.08 -23.41
C GLY A 82 -6.22 19.04 -22.66
N LEU A 83 -7.55 18.94 -22.82
CA LEU A 83 -8.50 19.81 -22.13
C LEU A 83 -8.70 19.39 -20.66
N GLU A 84 -8.94 20.37 -19.80
CA GLU A 84 -9.45 20.15 -18.45
C GLU A 84 -10.90 19.63 -18.48
N SER A 85 -11.33 18.93 -17.41
CA SER A 85 -12.67 18.31 -17.31
C SER A 85 -13.81 19.28 -17.66
N LYS A 86 -13.78 20.51 -17.13
CA LYS A 86 -14.80 21.53 -17.43
C LYS A 86 -14.82 21.94 -18.91
N MET A 87 -13.64 22.07 -19.52
CA MET A 87 -13.50 22.44 -20.93
C MET A 87 -13.91 21.29 -21.85
N ARG A 88 -13.65 20.03 -21.46
CA ARG A 88 -14.17 18.84 -22.15
C ARG A 88 -15.70 18.80 -22.13
N GLY A 89 -16.32 19.12 -21.00
CA GLY A 89 -17.77 19.23 -20.90
C GLY A 89 -18.36 20.24 -21.90
N ARG A 90 -17.78 21.45 -21.96
CA ARG A 90 -18.16 22.46 -22.97
C ARG A 90 -17.97 21.97 -24.39
N PHE A 91 -16.84 21.34 -24.67
CA PHE A 91 -16.54 20.79 -26.00
C PHE A 91 -17.59 19.76 -26.43
N LEU A 92 -17.96 18.83 -25.54
CA LEU A 92 -18.98 17.81 -25.78
C LEU A 92 -20.36 18.43 -26.03
N THR A 93 -20.78 19.38 -25.20
CA THR A 93 -22.04 20.11 -25.40
C THR A 93 -22.06 20.85 -26.73
N ASN A 94 -20.99 21.58 -27.06
CA ASN A 94 -20.94 22.37 -28.29
C ASN A 94 -20.92 21.49 -29.56
N ILE A 95 -20.24 20.34 -29.55
CA ILE A 95 -20.27 19.42 -30.70
C ILE A 95 -21.62 18.69 -30.82
N GLU A 96 -22.30 18.44 -29.70
CA GLU A 96 -23.66 17.92 -29.68
C GLU A 96 -24.66 18.95 -30.24
N ASP A 97 -24.56 20.21 -29.82
CA ASP A 97 -25.37 21.31 -30.37
C ASP A 97 -25.16 21.47 -31.88
N ALA A 98 -23.92 21.34 -32.35
CA ALA A 98 -23.60 21.35 -33.78
C ALA A 98 -24.21 20.16 -34.52
N LEU A 99 -24.18 18.97 -33.94
CA LEU A 99 -24.84 17.78 -34.49
C LEU A 99 -26.35 18.00 -34.60
N MET A 100 -26.98 18.49 -33.54
CA MET A 100 -28.43 18.75 -33.52
C MET A 100 -28.83 19.79 -34.57
N TYR A 101 -28.03 20.84 -34.73
CA TYR A 101 -28.27 21.87 -35.74
C TYR A 101 -28.24 21.31 -37.18
N VAL A 102 -27.28 20.44 -37.52
CA VAL A 102 -27.20 19.88 -38.88
C VAL A 102 -28.21 18.77 -39.16
N LEU A 103 -28.75 18.14 -38.12
CA LEU A 103 -29.81 17.13 -38.25
C LEU A 103 -31.21 17.74 -38.35
N GLU A 104 -31.37 19.02 -38.02
CA GLU A 104 -32.64 19.71 -38.08
C GLU A 104 -33.07 20.00 -39.52
N ALA A 105 -34.23 19.46 -39.92
CA ALA A 105 -34.72 19.50 -41.30
C ALA A 105 -34.95 20.91 -41.89
N ASN A 106 -35.10 21.92 -41.03
CA ASN A 106 -35.32 23.31 -41.46
C ASN A 106 -34.01 24.01 -41.87
N ASN A 107 -32.86 23.48 -41.46
CA ASN A 107 -31.56 24.08 -41.74
C ASN A 107 -31.02 23.56 -43.08
N VAL A 108 -30.72 24.47 -44.00
CA VAL A 108 -30.10 24.11 -45.28
C VAL A 108 -28.60 23.98 -45.06
N VAL A 109 -28.13 22.74 -44.90
CA VAL A 109 -26.71 22.40 -44.68
C VAL A 109 -26.23 21.49 -45.80
N ASN A 110 -24.98 21.68 -46.24
CA ASN A 110 -24.34 20.80 -47.21
C ASN A 110 -24.18 19.37 -46.63
N ASP A 111 -24.53 18.34 -47.41
CA ASP A 111 -24.41 16.93 -47.04
C ASP A 111 -22.97 16.56 -46.61
N ASP A 112 -21.95 17.13 -47.25
CA ASP A 112 -20.56 16.87 -46.87
C ASP A 112 -20.18 17.55 -45.53
N THR A 113 -20.77 18.70 -45.23
CA THR A 113 -20.60 19.39 -43.94
C THR A 113 -21.27 18.62 -42.82
N MET A 114 -22.49 18.12 -43.07
CA MET A 114 -23.18 17.23 -42.15
C MET A 114 -22.34 15.98 -41.85
N LYS A 115 -21.77 15.32 -42.88
CA LYS A 115 -20.89 14.15 -42.68
C LYS A 115 -19.64 14.48 -41.85
N ILE A 116 -19.04 15.66 -42.03
CA ILE A 116 -17.87 16.07 -41.24
C ILE A 116 -18.26 16.26 -39.77
N ILE A 117 -19.36 16.96 -39.49
CA ILE A 117 -19.83 17.20 -38.11
C ILE A 117 -20.20 15.87 -37.42
N VAL A 118 -20.91 14.97 -38.11
CA VAL A 118 -21.22 13.63 -37.58
C VAL A 118 -19.94 12.86 -37.25
N LYS A 119 -18.93 12.88 -38.14
CA LYS A 119 -17.64 12.23 -37.87
C LYS A 119 -16.91 12.88 -36.69
N MET A 120 -16.91 14.20 -36.58
CA MET A 120 -16.28 14.90 -35.46
C MET A 120 -16.96 14.57 -34.13
N TYR A 121 -18.29 14.55 -34.11
CA TYR A 121 -19.07 14.13 -32.95
C TYR A 121 -18.71 12.71 -32.52
N ASP A 122 -18.79 11.75 -33.44
CA ASP A 122 -18.50 10.33 -33.17
C ASP A 122 -17.06 10.14 -32.62
N HIS A 123 -16.07 10.78 -33.23
CA HIS A 123 -14.68 10.72 -32.75
C HIS A 123 -14.46 11.39 -31.39
N THR A 124 -15.21 12.47 -31.10
CA THR A 124 -15.14 13.12 -29.79
C THR A 124 -15.77 12.26 -28.71
N GLN A 125 -16.90 11.60 -29.01
CA GLN A 125 -17.54 10.67 -28.08
C GLN A 125 -16.66 9.45 -27.81
N LEU A 126 -16.05 8.87 -28.85
CA LEU A 126 -15.08 7.79 -28.68
C LEU A 126 -13.90 8.22 -27.80
N ALA A 127 -13.35 9.42 -28.02
CA ALA A 127 -12.29 9.97 -27.19
C ALA A 127 -12.74 10.17 -25.72
N SER A 128 -13.99 10.61 -25.50
CA SER A 128 -14.58 10.74 -24.17
C SER A 128 -14.64 9.39 -23.45
N HIS A 129 -15.16 8.35 -24.11
CA HIS A 129 -15.20 7.00 -23.56
C HIS A 129 -13.81 6.42 -23.28
N GLN A 130 -12.81 6.74 -24.11
CA GLN A 130 -11.43 6.34 -23.86
C GLN A 130 -10.89 6.95 -22.57
N ILE A 131 -11.16 8.24 -22.32
CA ILE A 131 -10.75 8.90 -21.07
C ILE A 131 -11.45 8.27 -19.86
N GLU A 132 -12.76 8.01 -19.96
CA GLU A 132 -13.54 7.40 -18.88
C GLU A 132 -13.02 6.00 -18.53
N ASN A 133 -12.79 5.16 -19.54
CA ASN A 133 -12.23 3.83 -19.35
C ASN A 133 -10.82 3.88 -18.72
N VAL A 134 -9.96 4.79 -19.15
CA VAL A 134 -8.62 4.96 -18.57
C VAL A 134 -8.72 5.40 -17.10
N ASN A 135 -9.64 6.32 -16.77
CA ASN A 135 -9.85 6.75 -15.39
C ASN A 135 -10.35 5.59 -14.51
N ASN A 136 -11.29 4.78 -14.99
CA ASN A 136 -11.80 3.62 -14.24
C ASN A 136 -10.68 2.59 -13.98
N ILE A 137 -9.86 2.28 -14.99
CA ILE A 137 -8.69 1.39 -14.83
C ILE A 137 -7.70 1.97 -13.81
N PHE A 138 -7.49 3.29 -13.83
CA PHE A 138 -6.59 3.95 -12.90
C PHE A 138 -7.12 3.96 -11.47
N GLU A 139 -8.43 4.15 -11.29
CA GLU A 139 -9.11 4.07 -9.99
C GLU A 139 -8.99 2.65 -9.40
N ASP A 140 -9.29 1.63 -10.20
CA ASP A 140 -9.12 0.22 -9.79
C ASP A 140 -7.67 -0.08 -9.40
N SER A 141 -6.70 0.42 -10.17
CA SER A 141 -5.26 0.24 -9.89
C SER A 141 -4.82 0.94 -8.60
N ILE A 142 -5.40 2.10 -8.29
CA ILE A 142 -5.13 2.84 -7.04
C ILE A 142 -5.69 2.07 -5.84
N ASP A 143 -6.91 1.53 -5.96
CA ASP A 143 -7.53 0.78 -4.87
C ASP A 143 -6.77 -0.52 -4.59
N ASP A 144 -6.34 -1.23 -5.63
CA ASP A 144 -5.45 -2.39 -5.51
C ASP A 144 -4.13 -2.04 -4.82
N ALA A 145 -3.50 -0.92 -5.21
CA ALA A 145 -2.25 -0.46 -4.61
C ALA A 145 -2.43 -0.08 -3.14
N LYS A 146 -3.54 0.59 -2.80
CA LYS A 146 -3.91 0.96 -1.44
C LYS A 146 -4.14 -0.28 -0.57
N GLU A 147 -4.82 -1.30 -1.10
CA GLU A 147 -5.04 -2.56 -0.37
C GLU A 147 -3.71 -3.26 -0.08
N LYS A 148 -2.84 -3.38 -1.09
CA LYS A 148 -1.49 -3.98 -0.92
C LYS A 148 -0.65 -3.22 0.10
N LEU A 149 -0.63 -1.88 0.03
CA LEU A 149 0.10 -1.05 1.01
C LEU A 149 -0.45 -1.21 2.42
N HIS A 150 -1.76 -1.31 2.58
CA HIS A 150 -2.38 -1.51 3.89
C HIS A 150 -2.08 -2.91 4.46
N ALA A 151 -2.05 -3.94 3.60
CA ALA A 151 -1.64 -5.28 3.98
C ALA A 151 -0.16 -5.35 4.39
N GLU A 152 0.74 -4.73 3.61
CA GLU A 152 2.17 -4.57 3.92
C GLU A 152 2.36 -3.83 5.25
N THR A 153 1.66 -2.71 5.46
CA THR A 153 1.74 -1.91 6.69
C THR A 153 1.32 -2.73 7.91
N LYS A 154 0.22 -3.50 7.82
CA LYS A 154 -0.19 -4.43 8.88
C LYS A 154 0.86 -5.52 9.12
N GLY A 155 1.52 -6.00 8.07
CA GLY A 155 2.66 -6.91 8.18
C GLY A 155 3.81 -6.30 8.98
N ILE A 156 4.19 -5.06 8.66
CA ILE A 156 5.24 -4.31 9.35
C ILE A 156 4.88 -4.06 10.82
N GLU A 157 3.63 -3.64 11.12
CA GLU A 157 3.16 -3.44 12.50
C GLU A 157 3.29 -4.73 13.33
N ARG A 158 2.91 -5.87 12.74
CA ARG A 158 3.04 -7.19 13.37
C ARG A 158 4.49 -7.57 13.65
N GLU A 159 5.38 -7.33 12.70
CA GLU A 159 6.82 -7.55 12.87
C GLU A 159 7.41 -6.63 13.95
N TYR A 160 6.98 -5.37 13.99
CA TYR A 160 7.41 -4.41 15.01
C TYR A 160 7.01 -4.85 16.43
N VAL A 161 5.74 -5.22 16.63
CA VAL A 161 5.26 -5.73 17.94
C VAL A 161 6.01 -7.01 18.32
N THR A 162 6.34 -7.86 17.35
CA THR A 162 7.15 -9.07 17.57
C THR A 162 8.55 -8.72 18.08
N ILE A 163 9.26 -7.80 17.41
CA ILE A 163 10.61 -7.37 17.82
C ILE A 163 10.57 -6.76 19.23
N LEU A 164 9.59 -5.90 19.49
CA LEU A 164 9.40 -5.29 20.81
C LEU A 164 9.14 -6.34 21.90
N GLY A 165 8.29 -7.34 21.60
CA GLY A 165 8.02 -8.45 22.51
C GLY A 165 9.27 -9.26 22.83
N ILE A 166 10.09 -9.59 21.84
CA ILE A 166 11.37 -10.29 22.03
C ILE A 166 12.30 -9.45 22.92
N PHE A 167 12.42 -8.15 22.64
CA PHE A 167 13.25 -7.26 23.44
C PHE A 167 12.78 -7.18 24.91
N ALA A 168 11.47 -7.06 25.14
CA ALA A 168 10.90 -7.05 26.48
C ALA A 168 11.18 -8.36 27.24
N ALA A 169 11.06 -9.52 26.58
CA ALA A 169 11.36 -10.82 27.18
C ALA A 169 12.84 -10.94 27.57
N ILE A 170 13.76 -10.51 26.71
CA ILE A 170 15.20 -10.50 26.97
C ILE A 170 15.53 -9.60 28.16
N VAL A 171 15.04 -8.35 28.16
CA VAL A 171 15.27 -7.39 29.25
C VAL A 171 14.71 -7.93 30.56
N LEU A 172 13.49 -8.47 30.56
CA LEU A 172 12.87 -9.05 31.76
C LEU A 172 13.69 -10.21 32.31
N ALA A 173 14.18 -11.12 31.46
CA ALA A 173 14.99 -12.25 31.87
C ALA A 173 16.34 -11.80 32.48
N PHE A 174 17.03 -10.83 31.87
CA PHE A 174 18.31 -10.32 32.39
C PHE A 174 18.14 -9.51 33.68
N VAL A 175 17.25 -8.50 33.67
CA VAL A 175 17.04 -7.63 34.83
C VAL A 175 16.45 -8.44 35.99
N GLY A 176 15.48 -9.30 35.71
CA GLY A 176 14.94 -10.24 36.68
C GLY A 176 16.04 -11.13 37.24
N GLY A 177 16.75 -11.87 36.38
CA GLY A 177 17.82 -12.78 36.79
C GLY A 177 18.88 -12.13 37.69
N ILE A 178 19.37 -10.96 37.31
CA ILE A 178 20.38 -10.21 38.09
C ILE A 178 19.80 -9.74 39.43
N THR A 179 18.58 -9.17 39.42
CA THR A 179 17.93 -8.63 40.62
C THR A 179 17.64 -9.73 41.64
N PHE A 180 17.14 -10.88 41.20
CA PHE A 180 16.89 -12.02 42.08
C PHE A 180 18.19 -12.63 42.58
N THR A 181 19.20 -12.83 41.72
CA THR A 181 20.51 -13.33 42.16
C THR A 181 21.12 -12.44 43.24
N THR A 182 21.08 -11.12 43.05
CA THR A 182 21.56 -10.14 44.03
C THR A 182 20.79 -10.21 45.34
N SER A 183 19.45 -10.32 45.26
CA SER A 183 18.58 -10.43 46.43
C SER A 183 18.85 -11.71 47.24
N VAL A 184 19.11 -12.83 46.56
CA VAL A 184 19.48 -14.10 47.21
C VAL A 184 20.81 -13.99 47.92
N LEU A 185 21.85 -13.48 47.24
CA LEU A 185 23.18 -13.31 47.81
C LEU A 185 23.17 -12.38 49.04
N ASN A 186 22.37 -11.32 49.00
CA ASN A 186 22.24 -10.37 50.12
C ASN A 186 21.52 -10.95 51.35
N ASN A 187 20.73 -12.01 51.19
CA ASN A 187 19.93 -12.62 52.26
C ASN A 187 20.44 -14.01 52.69
N ILE A 188 21.48 -14.54 52.03
CA ILE A 188 21.99 -15.90 52.28
C ILE A 188 22.44 -16.12 53.74
N ASN A 189 22.96 -15.08 54.39
CA ASN A 189 23.44 -15.13 55.77
C ASN A 189 22.40 -14.64 56.80
N LYS A 190 21.24 -14.13 56.36
CA LYS A 190 20.24 -13.48 57.24
C LYS A 190 19.04 -14.37 57.54
N MET A 191 18.75 -15.34 56.69
CA MET A 191 17.56 -16.20 56.79
C MET A 191 17.96 -17.67 56.86
N SER A 192 17.12 -18.50 57.49
CA SER A 192 17.28 -19.96 57.43
C SER A 192 17.29 -20.42 55.97
N ILE A 193 18.20 -21.34 55.65
CA ILE A 193 18.41 -21.86 54.30
C ILE A 193 17.11 -22.41 53.68
N PHE A 194 16.26 -23.05 54.49
CA PHE A 194 14.97 -23.60 54.03
C PHE A 194 13.97 -22.50 53.63
N ARG A 195 13.90 -21.40 54.40
CA ARG A 195 13.03 -20.25 54.09
C ARG A 195 13.51 -19.47 52.87
N LEU A 196 14.82 -19.39 52.69
CA LEU A 196 15.42 -18.78 51.51
C LEU A 196 15.11 -19.61 50.25
N LEU A 197 15.33 -20.93 50.31
CA LEU A 197 15.11 -21.83 49.17
C LEU A 197 13.65 -21.84 48.70
N ILE A 198 12.67 -21.92 49.61
CA ILE A 198 11.26 -21.91 49.20
C ILE A 198 10.82 -20.58 48.57
N THR A 199 11.42 -19.46 49.02
CA THR A 199 11.16 -18.13 48.43
C THR A 199 11.74 -18.02 47.03
N ILE A 200 12.96 -18.52 46.82
CA ILE A 200 13.61 -18.57 45.51
C ILE A 200 12.80 -19.42 44.54
N ASP A 201 12.37 -20.60 44.99
CA ASP A 201 11.58 -21.54 44.20
C ASP A 201 10.25 -20.92 43.76
N ALA A 202 9.53 -20.26 44.68
CA ALA A 202 8.29 -19.55 44.39
C ALA A 202 8.48 -18.41 43.37
N ILE A 203 9.55 -17.62 43.51
CA ILE A 203 9.88 -16.54 42.56
C ILE A 203 10.24 -17.13 41.18
N GLY A 204 11.00 -18.22 41.14
CA GLY A 204 11.39 -18.91 39.92
C GLY A 204 10.18 -19.39 39.11
N VAL A 205 9.16 -19.95 39.79
CA VAL A 205 7.88 -20.33 39.17
C VAL A 205 7.21 -19.11 38.52
N VAL A 206 7.08 -18.00 39.24
CA VAL A 206 6.43 -16.79 38.70
C VAL A 206 7.17 -16.26 37.47
N LEU A 207 8.51 -16.23 37.50
CA LEU A 207 9.31 -15.73 36.36
C LEU A 207 9.22 -16.61 35.14
N ILE A 208 9.35 -17.92 35.30
CA ILE A 208 9.28 -18.86 34.17
C ILE A 208 7.91 -18.82 33.52
N ASN A 209 6.83 -18.73 34.31
CA ASN A 209 5.48 -18.59 33.76
C ASN A 209 5.29 -17.24 33.05
N THR A 210 5.88 -16.16 33.57
CA THR A 210 5.84 -14.84 32.93
C THR A 210 6.59 -14.82 31.59
N ILE A 211 7.82 -15.35 31.56
CA ILE A 211 8.61 -15.48 30.32
C ILE A 211 7.88 -16.36 29.31
N PHE A 212 7.29 -17.47 29.76
CA PHE A 212 6.49 -18.32 28.89
C PHE A 212 5.28 -17.59 28.28
N LEU A 213 4.57 -16.78 29.08
CA LEU A 213 3.45 -15.98 28.60
C LEU A 213 3.89 -14.99 27.52
N LEU A 214 5.01 -14.30 27.72
CA LEU A 214 5.58 -13.39 26.72
C LEU A 214 5.94 -14.13 25.43
N MET A 215 6.63 -15.27 25.53
CA MET A 215 6.97 -16.09 24.37
C MET A 215 5.73 -16.59 23.64
N TYR A 216 4.73 -17.08 24.37
CA TYR A 216 3.45 -17.53 23.81
C TYR A 216 2.74 -16.39 23.05
N PHE A 217 2.75 -15.18 23.62
CA PHE A 217 2.19 -14.00 22.97
C PHE A 217 2.93 -13.67 21.66
N ILE A 218 4.26 -13.69 21.66
CA ILE A 218 5.09 -13.47 20.45
C ILE A 218 4.81 -14.51 19.36
N TYR A 219 4.70 -15.79 19.73
CA TYR A 219 4.39 -16.85 18.78
C TYR A 219 2.97 -16.73 18.22
N ARG A 220 2.00 -16.39 19.07
CA ARG A 220 0.61 -16.17 18.65
C ARG A 220 0.51 -14.96 17.71
N LEU A 221 1.26 -13.90 17.99
CA LEU A 221 1.38 -12.74 17.11
C LEU A 221 2.02 -13.07 15.78
N ASN A 222 2.71 -14.20 15.60
CA ASN A 222 3.32 -14.63 14.34
C ASN A 222 2.55 -15.75 13.61
N ASP A 223 1.31 -16.06 14.02
CA ASP A 223 0.44 -17.10 13.43
C ASP A 223 1.09 -18.49 13.36
N LYS A 224 2.07 -18.73 14.24
CA LYS A 224 2.69 -20.05 14.37
C LYS A 224 1.92 -20.83 15.44
N GLU A 225 1.42 -22.02 15.07
CA GLU A 225 0.77 -22.91 16.03
C GLU A 225 1.79 -23.55 16.97
N ILE A 226 1.55 -23.43 18.28
CA ILE A 226 2.35 -24.09 19.30
C ILE A 226 1.56 -25.26 19.90
N LYS A 227 1.75 -26.46 19.35
CA LYS A 227 1.20 -27.70 19.94
C LYS A 227 2.14 -28.33 20.97
N THR A 228 3.46 -28.17 20.81
CA THR A 228 4.46 -28.91 21.58
C THR A 228 4.88 -28.24 22.90
N GLU A 229 4.91 -26.90 22.97
CA GLU A 229 5.45 -26.18 24.15
C GLU A 229 4.61 -26.34 25.42
N LYS A 230 3.28 -26.51 25.31
CA LYS A 230 2.39 -26.65 26.50
C LYS A 230 2.81 -27.82 27.40
N GLN A 231 3.33 -28.89 26.81
CA GLN A 231 3.82 -30.05 27.54
C GLN A 231 5.14 -29.76 28.27
N HIS A 232 6.00 -28.91 27.72
CA HIS A 232 7.29 -28.56 28.32
C HIS A 232 7.14 -27.71 29.58
N ILE A 233 6.28 -26.68 29.58
CA ILE A 233 6.07 -25.85 30.79
C ILE A 233 5.42 -26.66 31.90
N LYS A 234 4.47 -27.55 31.55
CA LYS A 234 3.84 -28.41 32.55
C LYS A 234 4.87 -29.30 33.25
N ARG A 235 5.87 -29.81 32.51
CA ARG A 235 6.99 -30.55 33.10
C ARG A 235 7.87 -29.67 33.99
N ILE A 236 8.20 -28.46 33.55
CA ILE A 236 9.03 -27.52 34.34
C ILE A 236 8.30 -27.14 35.64
N ASN A 237 7.05 -26.68 35.57
CA ASN A 237 6.26 -26.34 36.76
C ASN A 237 6.09 -27.54 37.71
N CYS A 238 5.97 -28.76 37.17
CA CYS A 238 5.96 -29.98 37.99
C CYS A 238 7.29 -30.21 38.71
N ALA A 239 8.43 -29.96 38.05
CA ALA A 239 9.74 -30.06 38.67
C ALA A 239 9.91 -29.06 39.83
N PHE A 240 9.48 -27.81 39.67
CA PHE A 240 9.45 -26.81 40.76
C PHE A 240 8.57 -27.29 41.92
N PHE A 241 7.38 -27.81 41.63
CA PHE A 241 6.50 -28.35 42.67
C PHE A 241 7.14 -29.50 43.45
N ILE A 242 7.84 -30.42 42.76
CA ILE A 242 8.57 -31.51 43.41
C ILE A 242 9.70 -30.95 44.29
N MET A 243 10.45 -29.95 43.82
CA MET A 243 11.50 -29.29 44.59
C MET A 243 10.95 -28.62 45.86
N ALA A 244 9.83 -27.89 45.77
CA ALA A 244 9.15 -27.30 46.92
C ALA A 244 8.75 -28.34 47.97
N VAL A 245 8.20 -29.49 47.52
CA VAL A 245 7.81 -30.60 48.41
C VAL A 245 9.02 -31.19 49.12
N ILE A 246 10.13 -31.43 48.40
CA ILE A 246 11.38 -31.95 48.99
C ILE A 246 11.92 -30.97 50.05
N ILE A 247 11.99 -29.67 49.75
CA ILE A 247 12.45 -28.65 50.70
C ILE A 247 11.59 -28.64 51.96
N THR A 248 10.27 -28.73 51.80
CA THR A 248 9.32 -28.73 52.92
C THR A 248 9.45 -29.99 53.78
N ILE A 249 9.65 -31.16 53.17
CA ILE A 249 9.90 -32.42 53.89
C ILE A 249 11.23 -32.36 54.64
N CYS A 250 12.29 -31.86 54.02
CA CYS A 250 13.60 -31.67 54.67
C CYS A 250 13.52 -30.72 55.87
N TRP A 251 12.70 -29.68 55.78
CA TRP A 251 12.41 -28.78 56.90
C TRP A 251 11.63 -29.49 58.01
N LEU A 252 10.59 -30.26 57.66
CA LEU A 252 9.74 -31.00 58.61
C LEU A 252 10.51 -32.10 59.37
N LEU A 253 11.43 -32.78 58.68
CA LEU A 253 12.31 -33.81 59.26
C LEU A 253 13.44 -33.23 60.12
N ASN A 254 13.52 -31.90 60.24
CA ASN A 254 14.45 -31.18 61.11
C ASN A 254 15.90 -31.66 60.96
N LEU A 255 16.44 -31.52 59.74
CA LEU A 255 17.82 -31.87 59.37
C LEU A 255 18.91 -31.22 60.24
N ASP A 256 18.57 -30.19 61.03
CA ASP A 256 19.46 -29.63 62.05
C ASP A 256 19.84 -30.69 63.11
N GLY A 257 18.92 -31.58 63.49
CA GLY A 257 19.22 -32.73 64.37
C GLY A 257 19.93 -33.87 63.65
N PHE A 258 19.71 -34.05 62.35
CA PHE A 258 20.40 -35.08 61.55
C PHE A 258 21.87 -34.73 61.32
N LYS A 259 22.23 -33.43 61.23
CA LYS A 259 23.63 -32.97 61.17
C LYS A 259 24.40 -33.31 62.46
N GLU A 260 23.78 -33.15 63.63
CA GLU A 260 24.32 -33.62 64.91
C GLU A 260 24.42 -35.15 64.97
N TYR A 261 23.40 -35.87 64.50
CA TYR A 261 23.38 -37.34 64.46
C TYR A 261 24.46 -37.92 63.52
N LEU A 262 24.68 -37.30 62.37
CA LEU A 262 25.74 -37.69 61.43
C LEU A 262 27.12 -37.38 62.02
N SER A 263 27.30 -36.25 62.72
CA SER A 263 28.58 -35.92 63.38
C SER A 263 28.95 -36.90 64.50
N HIS A 264 27.96 -37.50 65.16
CA HIS A 264 28.17 -38.53 66.17
C HIS A 264 28.39 -39.92 65.56
N PHE A 265 27.81 -40.21 64.39
CA PHE A 265 28.00 -41.46 63.65
C PHE A 265 29.32 -41.49 62.85
N LEU A 266 29.81 -40.34 62.38
CA LEU A 266 31.07 -40.19 61.63
C LEU A 266 32.31 -40.00 62.53
N LYS A 267 32.25 -40.34 63.82
CA LYS A 267 33.45 -40.53 64.67
C LYS A 267 34.00 -41.94 64.48
N TRP A 268 34.50 -42.26 63.29
CA TRP A 268 35.37 -43.41 63.08
C TRP A 268 36.58 -43.00 62.24
N GLY A 269 37.73 -42.88 62.93
CA GLY A 269 39.06 -43.11 62.37
C GLY A 269 39.85 -41.91 61.81
N VAL A 270 40.49 -41.17 62.73
CA VAL A 270 41.69 -40.30 62.56
C VAL A 270 41.56 -39.10 61.61
#